data_AF-A0A7V9CZE7-F1
#
_entry.id   AF-A0A7V9CZE7-F1
#
_cell.length_a   1.000
_cell.length_b   1.000
_cell.length_c   1.000
_cell.angle_alpha   90.00
_cell.angle_beta   90.00
_cell.angle_gamma   90.00
#
_symmetry.space_group_name_H-M   'P 1'
#
loop_
_entity.id
_entity.type
_entity.pdbx_description
1 polymer ?
#
loop_
_entity_poly.entity_id
_entity_poly.type
_entity_poly.pdbx_seq_one_letter_code
_entity_poly.pdbx_strand_id
1 'polypeptide(L)'
;MRRALRIVVRVLPVVILLGLAALAALVARDVRAVERSLAKDDMAFVRFTGQRFGEHEWSTDPMLPFAERAFGVEDDLLFRRALEAFQRDARRQPNPYDYLRPTLVDDARAVLADAESADLPAALRSRAANLDGALTHHQVLQDPDKARALVRESMEDFRRAIAIDPMNEEAKHNLELLLRLPTPPSRLFVREENPLERLLGRGAPGAESRRGQGY
;
A
#
# COMPACT_ATOMS: atom_id res chain seq x y z
N MET A 1 -23.35 25.57 -59.07
CA MET A 1 -22.44 24.56 -58.46
C MET A 1 -21.03 25.07 -58.15
N ARG A 2 -20.28 25.71 -59.07
CA ARG A 2 -18.89 26.16 -58.81
C ARG A 2 -18.69 27.18 -57.66
N ARG A 3 -19.69 28.02 -57.35
CA ARG A 3 -19.63 28.96 -56.21
C ARG A 3 -19.80 28.27 -54.85
N ALA A 4 -20.72 27.30 -54.74
CA ALA A 4 -20.93 26.52 -53.53
C ALA A 4 -19.68 25.70 -53.16
N LEU A 5 -19.03 25.09 -54.15
CA LEU A 5 -17.79 24.34 -53.95
C LEU A 5 -16.65 25.20 -53.38
N ARG A 6 -16.52 26.47 -53.81
CA ARG A 6 -15.50 27.39 -53.27
C ARG A 6 -15.79 27.84 -51.83
N ILE A 7 -17.06 27.98 -51.46
CA ILE A 7 -17.45 28.34 -50.09
C ILE A 7 -17.16 27.16 -49.17
N VAL A 8 -17.52 25.93 -49.57
CA VAL A 8 -17.23 24.71 -48.81
C VAL A 8 -15.73 24.54 -48.59
N VAL A 9 -14.90 24.69 -49.63
CA VAL A 9 -13.43 24.56 -49.51
C VAL A 9 -12.83 25.62 -48.58
N ARG A 10 -13.44 26.81 -48.47
CA ARG A 10 -12.97 27.88 -47.57
C ARG A 10 -13.46 27.72 -46.13
N VAL A 11 -14.66 27.18 -45.93
CA VAL A 11 -15.27 27.01 -44.60
C VAL A 11 -14.76 25.75 -43.92
N LEU A 12 -14.46 24.70 -44.68
CA LEU A 12 -13.93 23.43 -44.17
C LEU A 12 -12.71 23.58 -43.23
N PRO A 13 -11.64 24.31 -43.58
CA PRO A 13 -10.51 24.49 -42.67
C PRO A 13 -10.89 25.24 -41.39
N VAL A 14 -11.81 26.20 -41.46
CA VAL A 14 -12.31 26.93 -40.28
C VAL A 14 -13.06 25.99 -39.35
N VAL A 15 -13.94 25.14 -39.89
CA VAL A 15 -14.68 24.14 -39.10
C VAL A 15 -13.73 23.13 -38.46
N ILE A 16 -12.73 22.65 -39.20
CA ILE A 16 -11.70 21.74 -38.67
C ILE A 16 -10.93 22.42 -37.53
N LEU A 17 -10.47 23.65 -37.71
CA LEU A 17 -9.74 24.40 -36.68
C LEU A 17 -10.59 24.65 -35.43
N LEU A 18 -11.87 24.99 -35.59
CA LEU A 18 -12.80 25.14 -34.46
C LEU A 18 -13.02 23.82 -33.73
N GLY A 19 -13.16 22.70 -34.46
CA GLY A 19 -13.26 21.37 -33.88
C GLY A 19 -12.02 20.99 -33.07
N LEU A 20 -10.83 21.24 -33.63
CA LEU A 20 -9.55 21.00 -32.94
C LEU A 20 -9.39 21.90 -31.70
N ALA A 21 -9.79 23.16 -31.78
CA ALA A 21 -9.74 24.08 -30.64
C ALA A 21 -10.67 23.63 -29.52
N ALA A 22 -11.89 23.18 -29.85
CA ALA A 22 -12.83 22.64 -28.86
C ALA A 22 -12.29 21.36 -28.21
N LEU A 23 -11.72 20.44 -29.00
CA LEU A 23 -11.08 19.23 -28.48
C LEU A 23 -9.91 19.56 -27.55
N ALA A 24 -9.03 20.48 -27.94
CA ALA A 24 -7.91 20.92 -27.11
C ALA A 24 -8.38 21.57 -25.80
N ALA A 25 -9.46 22.35 -25.84
CA ALA A 25 -10.05 22.95 -24.65
C ALA A 25 -10.63 21.91 -23.69
N LEU A 26 -11.25 20.84 -24.21
CA LEU A 26 -11.73 19.71 -23.40
C LEU A 26 -10.58 18.95 -22.75
N VAL A 27 -9.54 18.62 -23.53
CA VAL A 27 -8.33 17.95 -23.00
C VAL A 27 -7.68 18.80 -21.91
N ALA A 28 -7.48 20.10 -22.14
CA ALA A 28 -6.88 21.00 -21.17
C ALA A 28 -7.75 21.16 -19.90
N ARG A 29 -9.08 21.08 -20.03
CA ARG A 29 -10.00 21.07 -18.89
C ARG A 29 -9.82 19.79 -18.07
N ASP A 30 -9.80 18.63 -18.71
CA ASP A 30 -9.69 17.34 -18.03
C ASP A 30 -8.35 17.18 -17.32
N VAL A 31 -7.23 17.57 -17.97
CA VAL A 31 -5.91 17.58 -17.31
C VAL A 31 -5.95 18.43 -16.04
N ARG A 32 -6.49 19.65 -16.11
CA ARG A 32 -6.61 20.52 -14.94
C ARG A 32 -7.57 19.98 -13.87
N ALA A 33 -8.61 19.25 -14.25
CA ALA A 33 -9.53 18.63 -13.31
C ALA A 33 -8.84 17.51 -12.54
N VAL A 34 -8.12 16.64 -13.24
CA VAL A 34 -7.32 15.55 -12.67
C VAL A 34 -6.21 16.09 -11.76
N GLU A 35 -5.40 17.07 -12.22
CA GLU A 35 -4.34 17.65 -11.39
C GLU A 35 -4.88 18.23 -10.08
N ARG A 36 -6.04 18.90 -10.14
CA ARG A 36 -6.67 19.50 -8.96
C ARG A 36 -7.26 18.47 -8.01
N SER A 37 -7.86 17.39 -8.51
CA SER A 37 -8.36 16.31 -7.65
C SER A 37 -7.19 15.63 -6.94
N LEU A 38 -6.16 15.23 -7.69
CA LEU A 38 -4.96 14.59 -7.13
C LEU A 38 -4.27 15.47 -6.09
N ALA A 39 -4.08 16.77 -6.35
CA ALA A 39 -3.45 17.68 -5.39
C ALA A 39 -4.30 17.88 -4.13
N LYS A 40 -5.62 17.90 -4.26
CA LYS A 40 -6.54 17.99 -3.13
C LYS A 40 -6.46 16.72 -2.28
N ASP A 41 -6.43 15.56 -2.92
CA ASP A 41 -6.38 14.26 -2.26
C ASP A 41 -5.01 14.04 -1.61
N ASP A 42 -3.91 14.47 -2.24
CA ASP A 42 -2.56 14.46 -1.64
C ASP A 42 -2.51 15.31 -0.36
N MET A 43 -3.10 16.51 -0.37
CA MET A 43 -3.19 17.34 0.82
C MET A 43 -4.04 16.70 1.93
N ALA A 44 -5.14 16.07 1.55
CA ALA A 44 -5.97 15.36 2.51
C ALA A 44 -5.21 14.16 3.09
N PHE A 45 -4.44 13.44 2.26
CA PHE A 45 -3.66 12.28 2.66
C PHE A 45 -2.56 12.66 3.66
N VAL A 46 -1.85 13.77 3.42
CA VAL A 46 -0.85 14.28 4.37
C VAL A 46 -1.49 14.70 5.71
N ARG A 47 -2.73 15.20 5.68
CA ARG A 47 -3.50 15.58 6.88
C ARG A 47 -4.21 14.40 7.55
N PHE A 48 -4.12 13.20 6.99
CA PHE A 48 -4.79 12.02 7.51
C PHE A 48 -4.30 11.68 8.93
N THR A 49 -5.25 11.69 9.87
CA THR A 49 -5.03 11.41 11.30
C THR A 49 -5.68 10.11 11.78
N GLY A 50 -6.09 9.22 10.86
CA GLY A 50 -6.31 7.81 11.19
C GLY A 50 -7.73 7.27 11.16
N GLN A 51 -8.76 7.99 10.70
CA GLN A 51 -10.12 7.40 10.68
C GLN A 51 -10.88 7.37 9.35
N ARG A 52 -10.70 8.28 8.39
CA ARG A 52 -11.39 8.18 7.09
C ARG A 52 -10.56 8.80 5.95
N PHE A 53 -9.72 7.98 5.34
CA PHE A 53 -9.38 8.13 3.93
C PHE A 53 -10.11 6.94 3.30
N GLY A 54 -11.31 7.22 2.77
CA GLY A 54 -12.26 6.23 2.30
C GLY A 54 -11.87 5.71 0.91
N GLU A 55 -12.44 4.56 0.54
CA GLU A 55 -12.23 3.87 -0.74
C GLU A 55 -12.59 4.69 -1.99
N HIS A 56 -13.20 5.87 -1.81
CA HIS A 56 -13.66 6.77 -2.88
C HIS A 56 -12.88 8.10 -2.92
N GLU A 57 -11.84 8.29 -2.10
CA GLU A 57 -11.14 9.59 -2.03
C GLU A 57 -10.16 9.81 -3.19
N TRP A 58 -9.55 8.76 -3.77
CA TRP A 58 -8.73 8.88 -4.98
C TRP A 58 -9.57 8.79 -6.26
N SER A 59 -10.53 9.72 -6.39
CA SER A 59 -11.49 9.77 -7.49
C SER A 59 -11.11 10.88 -8.47
N THR A 60 -10.93 10.50 -9.73
CA THR A 60 -10.90 11.42 -10.87
C THR A 60 -12.30 11.46 -11.49
N ASP A 61 -12.79 12.66 -11.82
CA ASP A 61 -14.07 12.86 -12.53
C ASP A 61 -13.81 13.56 -13.89
N PRO A 62 -13.11 12.89 -14.82
CA PRO A 62 -12.83 13.47 -16.13
C PRO A 62 -14.08 13.44 -17.03
N MET A 63 -14.21 14.43 -17.90
CA MET A 63 -15.33 14.48 -18.85
C MET A 63 -15.17 13.45 -19.98
N LEU A 64 -13.93 13.14 -20.38
CA LEU A 64 -13.62 12.14 -21.39
C LEU A 64 -13.44 10.75 -20.72
N PRO A 65 -14.12 9.69 -21.21
CA PRO A 65 -14.11 8.37 -20.59
C PRO A 65 -12.77 7.62 -20.72
N PHE A 66 -11.83 8.15 -21.51
CA PHE A 66 -10.49 7.59 -21.71
C PHE A 66 -9.39 8.48 -21.14
N ALA A 67 -9.74 9.59 -20.47
CA ALA A 67 -8.77 10.56 -19.95
C ALA A 67 -7.76 9.91 -18.99
N GLU A 68 -8.21 9.08 -18.05
CA GLU A 68 -7.33 8.47 -17.04
C GLU A 68 -6.25 7.61 -17.67
N ARG A 69 -6.65 6.73 -18.60
CA ARG A 69 -5.73 5.89 -19.37
C ARG A 69 -4.84 6.70 -20.30
N ALA A 70 -5.40 7.69 -21.00
CA ALA A 70 -4.65 8.51 -21.95
C ALA A 70 -3.60 9.39 -21.26
N PHE A 71 -3.82 9.76 -20.00
CA PHE A 71 -2.90 10.55 -19.19
C PHE A 71 -1.99 9.70 -18.29
N GLY A 72 -2.12 8.37 -18.29
CA GLY A 72 -1.31 7.48 -17.43
C GLY A 72 -1.61 7.63 -15.94
N VAL A 73 -2.81 8.10 -15.59
CA VAL A 73 -3.19 8.41 -14.19
C VAL A 73 -3.48 7.14 -13.40
N GLU A 74 -3.95 6.08 -14.08
CA GLU A 74 -4.27 4.78 -13.48
C GLU A 74 -3.07 4.19 -12.71
N ASP A 75 -1.89 4.34 -13.29
CA ASP A 75 -0.60 3.89 -12.77
C ASP A 75 -0.16 4.65 -11.50
N ASP A 76 -0.25 5.98 -11.53
CA ASP A 76 0.04 6.84 -10.39
C ASP A 76 -0.95 6.58 -9.24
N LEU A 77 -2.23 6.36 -9.57
CA LEU A 77 -3.27 6.03 -8.59
C LEU A 77 -3.00 4.68 -7.93
N LEU A 78 -2.50 3.70 -8.67
CA LEU A 78 -2.16 2.39 -8.13
C LEU A 78 -1.08 2.50 -7.04
N PHE A 79 0.00 3.23 -7.31
CA PHE A 79 1.04 3.46 -6.30
C PHE A 79 0.52 4.25 -5.08
N ARG A 80 -0.34 5.27 -5.29
CA ARG A 80 -0.95 6.05 -4.21
C ARG A 80 -1.83 5.19 -3.31
N ARG A 81 -2.64 4.29 -3.89
CA ARG A 81 -3.45 3.32 -3.14
C ARG A 81 -2.57 2.36 -2.34
N ALA A 82 -1.44 1.93 -2.91
CA ALA A 82 -0.48 1.08 -2.20
C ALA A 82 0.10 1.79 -0.96
N LEU A 83 0.51 3.06 -1.13
CA LEU A 83 1.02 3.89 -0.04
C LEU A 83 -0.05 4.14 1.04
N GLU A 84 -1.30 4.33 0.64
CA GLU A 84 -2.41 4.48 1.56
C GLU A 84 -2.64 3.21 2.39
N ALA A 85 -2.69 2.04 1.75
CA ALA A 85 -2.87 0.77 2.45
C ALA A 85 -1.74 0.54 3.47
N PHE A 86 -0.49 0.83 3.10
CA PHE A 86 0.65 0.79 4.01
C PHE A 86 0.49 1.77 5.19
N GLN A 87 0.13 3.03 4.94
CA GLN A 87 -0.04 4.04 5.99
C GLN A 87 -1.19 3.71 6.95
N ARG A 88 -2.27 3.07 6.46
CA ARG A 88 -3.37 2.60 7.30
C ARG A 88 -2.91 1.55 8.30
N ASP A 89 -2.05 0.60 7.91
CA ASP A 89 -1.44 -0.34 8.86
C ASP A 89 -0.44 0.35 9.80
N ALA A 90 0.47 1.16 9.26
CA ALA A 90 1.55 1.78 10.02
C ALA A 90 1.06 2.67 11.17
N ARG A 91 -0.11 3.31 11.03
CA ARG A 91 -0.69 4.19 12.05
C ARG A 91 -1.53 3.47 13.08
N ARG A 92 -1.88 2.19 12.87
CA ARG A 92 -2.59 1.40 13.88
C ARG A 92 -1.61 0.99 14.98
N GLN A 93 -1.95 1.38 16.21
CA GLN A 93 -1.21 0.93 17.38
C GLN A 93 -1.26 -0.61 17.47
N PRO A 94 -0.19 -1.27 17.93
CA PRO A 94 -0.22 -2.69 18.23
C PRO A 94 -1.38 -3.00 19.18
N ASN A 95 -2.41 -3.67 18.68
CA ASN A 95 -3.56 -4.10 19.44
C ASN A 95 -3.76 -5.60 19.23
N PRO A 96 -3.52 -6.44 20.24
CA PRO A 96 -3.71 -7.89 20.16
C PRO A 96 -5.14 -8.33 19.81
N TYR A 97 -6.12 -7.42 19.94
CA TYR A 97 -7.53 -7.66 19.66
C TYR A 97 -7.99 -7.08 18.31
N ASP A 98 -7.07 -6.61 17.45
CA ASP A 98 -7.41 -6.14 16.11
C ASP A 98 -7.50 -7.30 15.11
N TYR A 99 -8.64 -7.99 15.12
CA TYR A 99 -8.90 -9.14 14.25
C TYR A 99 -8.95 -8.79 12.75
N LEU A 100 -9.07 -7.51 12.39
CA LEU A 100 -9.08 -7.04 11.00
C LEU A 100 -7.68 -6.70 10.47
N ARG A 101 -6.66 -6.72 11.33
CA ARG A 101 -5.30 -6.36 10.93
C ARG A 101 -4.69 -7.33 9.92
N PRO A 102 -4.81 -8.67 10.06
CA PRO A 102 -4.28 -9.60 9.06
C PRO A 102 -4.85 -9.33 7.67
N THR A 103 -6.16 -9.12 7.55
CA THR A 103 -6.80 -8.80 6.28
C THR A 103 -6.29 -7.49 5.67
N LEU A 104 -6.00 -6.46 6.48
CA LEU A 104 -5.48 -5.19 5.98
C LEU A 104 -4.02 -5.29 5.52
N VAL A 105 -3.22 -6.12 6.20
CA VAL A 105 -1.86 -6.41 5.77
C VAL A 105 -1.90 -7.15 4.45
N ASP A 106 -2.74 -8.18 4.32
CA ASP A 106 -2.91 -8.93 3.08
C ASP A 106 -3.38 -8.03 1.92
N ASP A 107 -4.36 -7.15 2.17
CA ASP A 107 -4.83 -6.15 1.20
C ASP A 107 -3.70 -5.20 0.78
N ALA A 108 -2.91 -4.70 1.74
CA ALA A 108 -1.78 -3.81 1.45
C ALA A 108 -0.70 -4.51 0.60
N ARG A 109 -0.38 -5.77 0.92
CA ARG A 109 0.59 -6.57 0.15
C ARG A 109 0.10 -6.84 -1.27
N ALA A 110 -1.20 -7.14 -1.43
CA ALA A 110 -1.80 -7.34 -2.75
C ALA A 110 -1.65 -6.08 -3.63
N VAL A 111 -2.00 -4.90 -3.10
CA VAL A 111 -1.89 -3.63 -3.84
C VAL A 111 -0.43 -3.27 -4.14
N LEU A 112 0.51 -3.55 -3.23
CA LEU A 112 1.94 -3.36 -3.47
C LEU A 112 2.48 -4.29 -4.55
N ALA A 113 2.05 -5.55 -4.58
CA ALA A 113 2.41 -6.53 -5.61
C ALA A 113 1.84 -6.14 -6.99
N ASP A 114 0.61 -5.63 -7.03
CA ASP A 114 0.02 -5.06 -8.25
C ASP A 114 0.86 -3.88 -8.76
N ALA A 115 1.32 -2.98 -7.86
CA ALA A 115 2.18 -1.86 -8.22
C ALA A 115 3.55 -2.31 -8.73
N GLU A 116 4.13 -3.34 -8.12
CA GLU A 116 5.40 -3.92 -8.56
C GLU A 116 5.29 -4.62 -9.92
N SER A 117 4.13 -5.17 -10.27
CA SER A 117 3.92 -5.93 -11.51
C SER A 117 3.37 -5.11 -12.68
N ALA A 118 2.80 -3.94 -12.41
CA ALA A 118 2.31 -2.99 -13.41
C ALA A 118 3.42 -2.41 -14.29
N ASP A 119 3.04 -1.80 -15.43
CA ASP A 119 3.95 -1.15 -16.38
C ASP A 119 4.43 0.24 -15.89
N LEU A 120 4.77 0.32 -14.60
CA LEU A 120 5.26 1.52 -13.95
C LEU A 120 6.76 1.74 -14.21
N PRO A 121 7.25 2.99 -14.15
CA PRO A 121 8.68 3.27 -14.10
C PRO A 121 9.39 2.43 -13.01
N ALA A 122 10.60 1.95 -13.32
CA ALA A 122 11.38 1.11 -12.41
C ALA A 122 11.51 1.72 -10.98
N ALA A 123 11.65 3.04 -10.89
CA ALA A 123 11.71 3.74 -9.61
C ALA A 123 10.45 3.56 -8.75
N LEU A 124 9.24 3.57 -9.34
CA LEU A 124 7.99 3.35 -8.60
C LEU A 124 7.80 1.88 -8.21
N ARG A 125 8.12 0.96 -9.12
CA ARG A 125 8.11 -0.49 -8.84
C ARG A 125 9.06 -0.85 -7.70
N SER A 126 10.26 -0.28 -7.71
CA SER A 126 11.25 -0.41 -6.65
C SER A 126 10.75 0.14 -5.32
N ARG A 127 10.08 1.30 -5.32
CA ARG A 127 9.44 1.85 -4.10
C ARG A 127 8.34 0.94 -3.56
N ALA A 128 7.53 0.32 -4.42
CA ALA A 128 6.52 -0.64 -3.99
C ALA A 128 7.15 -1.85 -3.29
N ALA A 129 8.17 -2.47 -3.90
CA ALA A 129 8.92 -3.57 -3.27
C ALA A 129 9.60 -3.14 -1.95
N ASN A 130 10.11 -1.91 -1.87
CA ASN A 130 10.68 -1.36 -0.63
C ASN A 130 9.62 -1.22 0.47
N LEU A 131 8.41 -0.78 0.13
CA LEU A 131 7.30 -0.68 1.08
C LEU A 131 6.81 -2.06 1.54
N ASP A 132 6.78 -3.08 0.67
CA ASP A 132 6.46 -4.47 1.08
C ASP A 132 7.50 -4.98 2.08
N GLY A 133 8.79 -4.74 1.83
CA GLY A 133 9.85 -5.07 2.78
C GLY A 133 9.67 -4.39 4.14
N ALA A 134 9.29 -3.11 4.17
CA ALA A 134 9.01 -2.39 5.42
C ALA A 134 7.78 -2.95 6.15
N LEU A 135 6.71 -3.29 5.42
CA LEU A 135 5.49 -3.87 5.96
C LEU A 135 5.77 -5.26 6.56
N THR A 136 6.53 -6.10 5.86
CA THR A 136 6.96 -7.42 6.34
C THR A 136 7.80 -7.29 7.60
N HIS A 137 8.70 -6.29 7.70
CA HIS A 137 9.47 -6.06 8.92
C HIS A 137 8.59 -5.63 10.10
N HIS A 138 7.57 -4.80 9.88
CA HIS A 138 6.64 -4.37 10.93
C HIS A 138 5.94 -5.57 11.59
N GLN A 139 5.64 -6.63 10.83
CA GLN A 139 5.01 -7.84 11.35
C GLN A 139 5.89 -8.60 12.37
N VAL A 140 7.21 -8.37 12.39
CA VAL A 140 8.13 -8.97 13.38
C VAL A 140 7.71 -8.63 14.81
N LEU A 141 7.17 -7.43 15.03
CA LEU A 141 6.70 -6.98 16.35
C LEU A 141 5.37 -7.64 16.75
N GLN A 142 4.64 -8.20 15.78
CA GLN A 142 3.30 -8.76 15.97
C GLN A 142 3.33 -10.27 16.10
N ASP A 143 4.24 -10.93 15.39
CA ASP A 143 4.44 -12.38 15.43
C ASP A 143 5.93 -12.69 15.75
N PRO A 144 6.32 -12.63 17.05
CA PRO A 144 7.68 -12.92 17.47
C PRO A 144 8.13 -14.35 17.13
N ASP A 145 7.20 -15.30 17.01
CA ASP A 145 7.49 -16.70 16.67
C ASP A 145 7.99 -16.82 15.24
N LYS A 146 7.48 -15.99 14.32
CA LYS A 146 7.93 -15.90 12.93
C LYS A 146 9.00 -14.84 12.68
N ALA A 147 9.46 -14.12 13.70
CA ALA A 147 10.41 -13.00 13.58
C ALA A 147 11.60 -13.28 12.65
N ARG A 148 12.23 -14.46 12.76
CA ARG A 148 13.38 -14.82 11.92
C ARG A 148 13.03 -15.01 10.45
N ALA A 149 11.85 -15.55 10.15
CA ALA A 149 11.37 -15.72 8.79
C ALA A 149 11.01 -14.37 8.18
N LEU A 150 10.27 -13.54 8.92
CA LEU A 150 9.84 -12.20 8.50
C LEU A 150 11.02 -11.25 8.27
N VAL A 151 12.05 -11.28 9.13
CA VAL A 151 13.29 -10.49 8.90
C VAL A 151 13.99 -10.93 7.61
N ARG A 152 14.00 -12.24 7.30
CA ARG A 152 14.60 -12.74 6.07
C ARG A 152 13.84 -12.31 4.83
N GLU A 153 12.53 -12.48 4.85
CA GLU A 153 11.63 -12.07 3.78
C GLU A 153 11.76 -10.56 3.50
N SER A 154 11.73 -9.74 4.54
CA SER A 154 11.95 -8.28 4.43
C SER A 154 13.30 -7.92 3.79
N MET A 155 14.39 -8.62 4.15
CA MET A 155 15.69 -8.43 3.48
C MET A 155 15.66 -8.82 1.99
N GLU A 156 14.91 -9.86 1.62
CA GLU A 156 14.73 -10.28 0.23
C GLU A 156 13.94 -9.24 -0.57
N ASP A 157 12.91 -8.64 0.04
CA ASP A 157 12.12 -7.56 -0.57
C ASP A 157 12.95 -6.30 -0.79
N PHE A 158 13.78 -5.88 0.17
CA PHE A 158 14.70 -4.76 -0.04
C PHE A 158 15.75 -5.04 -1.13
N ARG A 159 16.28 -6.28 -1.19
CA ARG A 159 17.19 -6.67 -2.29
C ARG A 159 16.49 -6.65 -3.64
N ARG A 160 15.23 -7.07 -3.69
CA ARG A 160 14.40 -7.02 -4.89
C ARG A 160 14.16 -5.57 -5.34
N ALA A 161 13.84 -4.67 -4.40
CA ALA A 161 13.71 -3.24 -4.69
C ALA A 161 14.99 -2.67 -5.31
N ILE A 162 16.17 -3.00 -4.77
CA ILE A 162 17.47 -2.58 -5.31
C ILE A 162 17.74 -3.21 -6.69
N ALA A 163 17.31 -4.45 -6.91
CA ALA A 163 17.45 -5.11 -8.21
C ALA A 163 16.57 -4.46 -9.29
N ILE A 164 15.38 -3.99 -8.92
CA ILE A 164 14.47 -3.26 -9.82
C ILE A 164 15.04 -1.86 -10.16
N ASP A 165 15.47 -1.11 -9.15
CA ASP A 165 16.11 0.20 -9.32
C ASP A 165 17.36 0.30 -8.44
N PRO A 166 18.57 0.15 -9.02
CA PRO A 166 19.82 0.29 -8.29
C PRO A 166 20.06 1.69 -7.71
N MET A 167 19.31 2.72 -8.12
CA MET A 167 19.40 4.08 -7.59
C MET A 167 18.47 4.33 -6.39
N ASN A 168 17.70 3.33 -5.95
CA ASN A 168 16.86 3.45 -4.76
C ASN A 168 17.70 3.42 -3.47
N GLU A 169 18.13 4.60 -3.04
CA GLU A 169 18.92 4.78 -1.81
C GLU A 169 18.13 4.41 -0.53
N GLU A 170 16.81 4.57 -0.54
CA GLU A 170 15.97 4.22 0.61
C GLU A 170 15.96 2.71 0.85
N ALA A 171 15.85 1.90 -0.20
CA ALA A 171 15.92 0.44 -0.10
C ALA A 171 17.29 -0.03 0.39
N LYS A 172 18.38 0.60 -0.07
CA LYS A 172 19.74 0.32 0.41
C LYS A 172 19.87 0.64 1.90
N HIS A 173 19.36 1.80 2.31
CA HIS A 173 19.41 2.22 3.71
C HIS A 173 18.58 1.29 4.60
N ASN A 174 17.36 0.94 4.20
CA ASN A 174 16.52 0.01 4.95
C ASN A 174 17.16 -1.38 5.07
N LEU A 175 17.77 -1.89 4.00
CA LEU A 175 18.55 -3.13 4.05
C LEU A 175 19.75 -3.02 4.99
N GLU A 176 20.50 -1.92 4.92
CA GLU A 176 21.62 -1.65 5.83
C GLU A 176 21.18 -1.65 7.29
N LEU A 177 20.06 -0.99 7.61
CA LEU A 177 19.47 -0.99 8.95
C LEU A 177 19.17 -2.42 9.42
N LEU A 178 18.53 -3.24 8.59
CA LEU A 178 18.25 -4.64 8.94
C LEU A 178 19.51 -5.48 9.14
N LEU A 179 20.52 -5.31 8.28
CA LEU A 179 21.78 -6.05 8.39
C LEU A 179 22.58 -5.66 9.65
N ARG A 180 22.36 -4.45 10.17
CA ARG A 180 22.98 -3.97 11.41
C ARG A 180 22.24 -4.40 12.67
N LEU A 181 20.98 -4.82 12.56
CA LEU A 181 20.24 -5.29 13.73
C LEU A 181 20.89 -6.58 14.26
N PRO A 182 21.26 -6.63 15.55
CA PRO A 182 21.66 -7.89 16.16
C PRO A 182 20.46 -8.84 16.07
N THR A 183 20.64 -9.97 15.38
CA THR A 183 19.60 -11.01 15.25
C THR A 183 18.94 -11.23 16.62
N PRO A 184 17.64 -10.96 16.81
CA PRO A 184 17.05 -11.04 18.13
C PRO A 184 17.24 -12.47 18.67
N PRO A 185 17.75 -12.64 19.90
CA PRO A 185 17.80 -13.96 20.50
C PRO A 185 16.35 -14.46 20.61
N SER A 186 16.07 -15.57 19.94
CA SER A 186 14.77 -16.27 19.87
C SER A 186 14.28 -16.79 21.22
N ARG A 187 14.81 -16.29 22.34
CA ARG A 187 14.53 -16.71 23.72
C ARG A 187 14.09 -15.58 24.64
N LEU A 188 14.16 -14.31 24.23
CA LEU A 188 13.74 -13.19 25.10
C LEU A 188 12.24 -12.88 25.05
N PHE A 189 11.48 -13.48 24.13
CA PHE A 189 10.01 -13.32 24.05
C PHE A 189 9.22 -14.56 24.51
N VAL A 190 9.89 -15.60 25.03
CA VAL A 190 9.24 -16.86 25.47
C VAL A 190 8.79 -16.83 26.95
N ARG A 191 8.98 -15.73 27.70
CA ARG A 191 8.59 -15.73 29.13
C ARG A 191 8.26 -14.34 29.65
N GLU A 192 7.23 -13.72 29.10
CA GLU A 192 6.38 -12.87 29.93
C GLU A 192 5.25 -13.78 30.43
N GLU A 193 5.47 -14.32 31.62
CA GLU A 193 4.58 -15.23 32.30
C GLU A 193 3.18 -14.62 32.38
N ASN A 194 2.20 -15.31 31.81
CA ASN A 194 0.79 -14.97 31.98
C ASN A 194 0.47 -14.94 33.48
N PRO A 195 0.14 -13.77 34.08
CA PRO A 195 -0.10 -13.66 35.52
C PRO A 195 -1.26 -14.56 35.99
N LEU A 196 -2.13 -14.98 35.07
CA LEU A 196 -3.28 -15.83 35.32
C LEU A 196 -2.90 -17.31 35.52
N GLU A 197 -1.79 -17.80 34.94
CA GLU A 197 -1.33 -19.18 35.17
C GLU A 197 -0.78 -19.37 36.58
N ARG A 198 -0.15 -18.34 37.19
CA ARG A 198 0.27 -18.41 38.60
C ARG A 198 -0.92 -18.44 39.57
N LEU A 199 -2.07 -17.89 39.19
CA LEU A 199 -3.28 -17.87 40.01
C LEU A 199 -4.08 -19.18 39.91
N LEU A 200 -3.98 -19.91 38.78
CA LEU A 200 -4.71 -21.15 38.54
C LEU A 200 -3.87 -22.42 38.79
N GLY A 201 -2.55 -22.30 38.95
CA GLY A 201 -1.61 -23.43 39.05
C GLY A 201 -1.17 -23.86 40.45
N ARG A 202 -1.72 -23.28 41.54
CA ARG A 202 -1.43 -23.77 42.90
C ARG A 202 -2.47 -24.80 43.30
N GLY A 203 -2.15 -26.07 43.06
CA GLY A 203 -2.94 -27.20 43.53
C GLY A 203 -3.38 -27.02 44.98
N ALA A 204 -4.69 -27.02 45.19
CA ALA A 204 -5.28 -27.11 46.52
C ALA A 204 -4.84 -28.45 47.15
N PRO A 205 -4.23 -28.44 48.36
CA PRO A 205 -3.97 -29.67 49.08
C PRO A 205 -5.29 -30.15 49.69
N GLY A 206 -5.95 -31.11 49.04
CA GLY A 206 -7.19 -31.68 49.58
C GLY A 206 -8.11 -32.27 48.52
N ALA A 207 -7.70 -33.38 47.90
CA ALA A 207 -8.64 -34.27 47.22
C ALA A 207 -8.19 -35.72 47.48
N GLU A 208 -8.66 -36.23 48.59
CA GLU A 208 -8.57 -37.60 49.05
C GLU A 208 -9.22 -38.53 48.01
N SER A 209 -8.42 -39.25 47.22
CA SER A 209 -8.94 -40.26 46.30
C SER A 209 -9.16 -41.58 47.06
N ARG A 210 -10.41 -41.81 47.48
CA ARG A 210 -10.85 -43.15 47.90
C ARG A 210 -10.79 -44.09 46.71
N ARG A 211 -9.78 -44.96 46.68
CA ARG A 211 -9.77 -46.17 45.86
C ARG A 211 -10.74 -47.18 46.45
N GLY A 212 -11.83 -47.46 45.74
CA GLY A 212 -12.61 -48.68 45.94
C GLY A 212 -11.84 -49.87 45.40
N GLN A 213 -11.58 -50.87 46.25
CA GLN A 213 -11.15 -52.20 45.86
C GLN A 213 -12.38 -53.07 45.59
N GLY A 214 -12.40 -53.72 44.44
CA GLY A 214 -13.15 -54.94 44.19
C GLY A 214 -12.23 -55.86 43.40
N TYR A 215 -11.63 -56.86 44.04
CA TYR A 215 -12.09 -58.25 44.21
C TYR A 215 -11.17 -58.93 45.22
#